data_AF-A0A6J7ZGM4-F1
#
_entry.id   AF-A0A6J7ZGM4-F1
#
_cell.length_a   1.000
_cell.length_b   1.000
_cell.length_c   1.000
_cell.angle_alpha   90.00
_cell.angle_beta   90.00
_cell.angle_gamma   90.00
#
_symmetry.space_group_name_H-M   'P 1'
#
loop_
_entity.id
_entity.type
_entity.pdbx_description
1 polymer ?
#
loop_
_entity_poly.entity_id
_entity_poly.type
_entity_poly.pdbx_seq_one_letter_code
_entity_poly.pdbx_strand_id
1 'polypeptide(L)'
;MWSPEADQEDIKDFALPLSQCGTGVSQVFAILYVVITTSESQVIIIDEPQSFLHPSAAKKLIEILKEFPQHQYFIATHSPQIITAANPATIVQLSYIDGETKAQIIDAKQTAQLRSLLDELGVSLSDVFGADNILWVEGPTEEKCFPLILDKLTDIKLRGTQILAVQNTGDLEGKHADLVFDIYDKLSGGNTLFPAAIGFILDEEGRTQQKKDDLKRRSKKNGNKLEFLTRKLYENYLLEPEAIAHVINQEDCSRDQPIYENEIQSWLDVNKNQFIKETSEDADWLKVVDGANLLKKLFSEKTDNKVSFIKTKHSYELTEWLLKNKSDSLQEIANLLIKILNP
;
A
#
# COMPACT_ATOMS: atom_id res chain seq x y z
N MET A 1 -49.24 17.21 -3.25
CA MET A 1 -49.62 17.65 -1.90
C MET A 1 -48.72 16.86 -0.96
N TRP A 2 -47.52 17.38 -0.72
CA TRP A 2 -46.58 16.81 0.25
C TRP A 2 -47.15 17.17 1.62
N SER A 3 -47.58 16.17 2.40
CA SER A 3 -48.06 16.42 3.76
C SER A 3 -46.86 16.37 4.72
N PRO A 4 -46.61 17.42 5.50
CA PRO A 4 -45.59 17.45 6.56
C PRO A 4 -45.88 16.46 7.72
N GLU A 5 -47.05 15.85 7.74
CA GLU A 5 -47.52 15.02 8.85
C GLU A 5 -46.97 13.58 8.78
N ALA A 6 -46.66 13.08 7.59
CA ALA A 6 -46.11 11.73 7.39
C ALA A 6 -44.65 11.60 7.88
N ASP A 7 -43.87 12.68 7.88
CA ASP A 7 -42.48 12.67 8.38
C ASP A 7 -42.41 12.66 9.91
N GLN A 8 -43.44 13.12 10.64
CA GLN A 8 -43.37 13.23 12.10
C GLN A 8 -43.53 11.90 12.85
N GLU A 9 -44.22 10.92 12.27
CA GLU A 9 -44.39 9.60 12.89
C GLU A 9 -43.16 8.70 12.65
N ASP A 10 -42.59 8.71 11.44
CA ASP A 10 -41.39 7.90 11.13
C ASP A 10 -40.09 8.45 11.77
N ILE A 11 -39.98 9.77 11.99
CA ILE A 11 -38.82 10.36 12.67
C ILE A 11 -38.80 10.03 14.17
N LYS A 12 -39.95 9.82 14.80
CA LYS A 12 -40.03 9.53 16.25
C LYS A 12 -39.46 8.17 16.63
N ASP A 13 -39.58 7.17 15.76
CA ASP A 13 -39.11 5.82 16.06
C ASP A 13 -37.59 5.65 15.94
N PHE A 14 -36.89 6.63 15.35
CA PHE A 14 -35.42 6.66 15.27
C PHE A 14 -34.76 7.87 15.97
N ALA A 15 -35.54 8.82 16.48
CA ALA A 15 -35.02 9.99 17.18
C ALA A 15 -34.69 9.66 18.65
N LEU A 16 -33.41 9.39 18.92
CA LEU A 16 -32.88 9.25 20.27
C LEU A 16 -32.70 10.64 20.92
N PRO A 17 -33.29 10.90 22.10
CA PRO A 17 -33.04 12.12 22.86
C PRO A 17 -31.54 12.26 23.18
N LEU A 18 -31.01 13.49 23.18
CA LEU A 18 -29.60 13.75 23.54
C LEU A 18 -29.23 13.21 24.94
N SER A 19 -30.18 13.15 25.86
CA SER A 19 -30.01 12.56 27.20
C SER A 19 -29.82 11.04 27.19
N GLN A 20 -30.16 10.39 26.08
CA GLN A 20 -29.98 8.94 25.84
C GLN A 20 -28.79 8.65 24.92
N CYS A 21 -28.10 9.69 24.42
CA CYS A 21 -26.87 9.55 23.67
C CYS A 21 -25.66 9.55 24.62
N GLY A 22 -24.57 8.88 24.20
CA GLY A 22 -23.31 8.95 24.94
C GLY A 22 -22.80 10.39 25.03
N THR A 23 -22.11 10.74 26.11
CA THR A 23 -21.63 12.11 26.40
C THR A 23 -20.80 12.72 25.27
N GLY A 24 -20.04 11.90 24.53
CA GLY A 24 -19.29 12.35 23.35
C GLY A 24 -20.17 12.88 22.22
N VAL A 25 -21.37 12.31 22.03
CA VAL A 25 -22.34 12.77 21.02
C VAL A 25 -22.84 14.17 21.38
N SER A 26 -23.17 14.41 22.65
CA SER A 26 -23.59 15.74 23.12
C SER A 26 -22.52 16.80 22.95
N GLN A 27 -21.25 16.47 23.23
CA GLN A 27 -20.11 17.37 23.02
C GLN A 27 -19.93 17.71 21.54
N VAL A 28 -19.99 16.71 20.65
CA VAL A 28 -19.93 16.93 19.19
C VAL A 28 -21.06 17.82 18.73
N PHE A 29 -22.30 17.56 19.16
CA PHE A 29 -23.43 18.41 18.79
C PHE A 29 -23.26 19.86 19.28
N ALA A 30 -22.71 20.08 20.47
CA ALA A 30 -22.44 21.43 20.96
C ALA A 30 -21.41 22.16 20.07
N ILE A 31 -20.31 21.48 19.70
CA ILE A 31 -19.30 22.03 18.79
C ILE A 31 -19.94 22.35 17.43
N LEU A 32 -20.64 21.38 16.83
CA LEU A 32 -21.25 21.54 15.52
C LEU A 32 -22.34 22.62 15.53
N TYR A 33 -23.12 22.72 16.59
CA TYR A 33 -24.13 23.77 16.73
C TYR A 33 -23.50 25.16 16.65
N VAL A 34 -22.42 25.41 17.39
CA VAL A 34 -21.72 26.71 17.36
C VAL A 34 -21.16 26.98 15.96
N VAL A 35 -20.54 25.99 15.33
CA VAL A 35 -19.93 26.11 14.00
C VAL A 35 -20.97 26.38 12.91
N ILE A 36 -22.13 25.70 12.97
CA ILE A 36 -23.14 25.76 11.90
C ILE A 36 -24.06 26.98 12.06
N THR A 37 -24.41 27.35 13.29
CA THR A 37 -25.41 28.41 13.53
C THR A 37 -24.83 29.82 13.48
N THR A 38 -23.51 29.96 13.52
CA THR A 38 -22.87 31.28 13.52
C THR A 38 -22.65 31.80 12.10
N SER A 39 -23.31 32.91 11.76
CA SER A 39 -23.19 33.52 10.42
C SER A 39 -21.91 34.35 10.21
N GLU A 40 -21.19 34.68 11.28
CA GLU A 40 -19.97 35.50 11.24
C GLU A 40 -18.72 34.64 11.47
N SER A 41 -17.57 35.09 10.94
CA SER A 41 -16.27 34.49 11.25
C SER A 41 -15.97 34.55 12.75
N GLN A 42 -15.54 33.43 13.33
CA GLN A 42 -15.26 33.30 14.77
C GLN A 42 -13.90 32.64 15.00
N VAL A 43 -13.30 32.90 16.16
CA VAL A 43 -12.20 32.10 16.68
C VAL A 43 -12.79 31.07 17.64
N ILE A 44 -12.65 29.79 17.30
CA ILE A 44 -13.22 28.68 18.04
C ILE A 44 -12.08 27.88 18.66
N ILE A 45 -12.04 27.85 19.99
CA ILE A 45 -11.04 27.11 20.77
C ILE A 45 -11.71 25.85 21.31
N ILE A 46 -11.11 24.69 21.05
CA ILE A 46 -11.66 23.39 21.40
C ILE A 46 -10.59 22.61 22.15
N ASP A 47 -10.93 22.17 23.36
CA ASP A 47 -10.05 21.35 24.20
C ASP A 47 -10.53 19.89 24.16
N GLU A 48 -9.63 18.98 23.80
CA GLU A 48 -9.83 17.53 23.73
C GLU A 48 -11.18 17.09 23.10
N PRO A 49 -11.48 17.46 21.83
CA PRO A 49 -12.77 17.16 21.21
C PRO A 49 -13.04 15.67 20.98
N GLN A 50 -12.01 14.82 21.08
CA GLN A 50 -12.17 13.37 20.99
C GLN A 50 -12.67 12.73 22.29
N SER A 51 -12.77 13.48 23.39
CA SER A 51 -13.19 12.93 24.67
C SER A 51 -14.52 12.17 24.51
N PHE A 52 -14.50 10.86 24.75
CA PHE A 52 -15.65 9.95 24.58
C PHE A 52 -16.11 9.68 23.13
N LEU A 53 -15.31 9.99 22.12
CA LEU A 53 -15.59 9.65 20.72
C LEU A 53 -14.85 8.40 20.27
N HIS A 54 -15.52 7.60 19.43
CA HIS A 54 -14.84 6.58 18.66
C HIS A 54 -13.81 7.24 17.71
N PRO A 55 -12.63 6.63 17.47
CA PRO A 55 -11.59 7.11 16.55
C PRO A 55 -12.10 7.66 15.21
N SER A 56 -13.02 6.95 14.56
CA SER A 56 -13.60 7.39 13.28
C SER A 56 -14.45 8.64 13.40
N ALA A 57 -15.17 8.81 14.52
CA ALA A 57 -16.00 9.99 14.78
C ALA A 57 -15.14 11.22 15.07
N ALA A 58 -14.03 11.06 15.80
CA ALA A 58 -13.07 12.15 16.03
C ALA A 58 -12.44 12.64 14.72
N LYS A 59 -12.03 11.72 13.82
CA LYS A 59 -11.56 12.10 12.47
C LYS A 59 -12.65 12.83 11.68
N LYS A 60 -13.88 12.31 11.71
CA LYS A 60 -14.99 12.89 10.96
C LYS A 60 -15.35 14.29 11.45
N LEU A 61 -15.26 14.55 12.76
CA LEU A 61 -15.45 15.89 13.31
C LEU A 61 -14.46 16.88 12.69
N ILE A 62 -13.17 16.54 12.62
CA ILE A 62 -12.15 17.42 12.01
C ILE A 62 -12.41 17.67 10.53
N GLU A 63 -12.87 16.66 9.79
CA GLU A 63 -13.30 16.84 8.40
C GLU A 63 -14.46 17.84 8.29
N ILE A 64 -15.48 17.70 9.13
CA ILE A 64 -16.63 18.61 9.13
C ILE A 64 -16.19 20.04 9.46
N LEU A 65 -15.31 20.25 10.46
CA LEU A 65 -14.82 21.59 10.80
C LEU A 65 -14.13 22.29 9.61
N LYS A 66 -13.43 21.53 8.75
CA LYS A 66 -12.79 22.07 7.54
C LYS A 66 -13.78 22.55 6.49
N GLU A 67 -15.02 22.06 6.50
CA GLU A 67 -16.09 22.52 5.60
C GLU A 67 -16.59 23.92 5.96
N PHE A 68 -16.21 24.45 7.12
CA PHE A 68 -16.53 25.79 7.59
C PHE A 68 -15.24 26.65 7.74
N PRO A 69 -14.56 26.98 6.62
CA PRO A 69 -13.26 27.66 6.63
C PRO A 69 -13.33 29.13 7.04
N GLN A 70 -14.53 29.71 7.19
CA GLN A 70 -14.71 31.07 7.66
C GLN A 70 -14.34 31.26 9.14
N HIS A 71 -14.26 30.18 9.92
CA HIS A 71 -13.83 30.22 11.31
C HIS A 71 -12.34 29.83 11.42
N GLN A 72 -11.68 30.36 12.46
CA GLN A 72 -10.34 29.96 12.85
C GLN A 72 -10.45 28.99 14.03
N TYR A 73 -9.83 27.81 13.90
CA TYR A 73 -9.87 26.78 14.94
C TYR A 73 -8.53 26.66 15.66
N PHE A 74 -8.57 26.63 16.98
CA PHE A 74 -7.47 26.18 17.83
C PHE A 74 -7.91 24.92 18.57
N ILE A 75 -7.24 23.80 18.31
CA ILE A 75 -7.60 22.51 18.88
C ILE A 75 -6.42 22.02 19.72
N ALA A 76 -6.61 21.90 21.02
CA ALA A 76 -5.69 21.20 21.90
C ALA A 76 -6.06 19.71 21.92
N THR A 77 -5.10 18.83 21.69
CA THR A 77 -5.36 17.38 21.69
C THR A 77 -4.13 16.54 21.96
N HIS A 78 -4.33 15.43 22.67
CA HIS A 78 -3.39 14.30 22.74
C HIS A 78 -3.78 13.14 21.80
N SER A 79 -4.78 13.31 20.93
CA SER A 79 -5.25 12.24 20.05
C SER A 79 -4.48 12.17 18.73
N PRO A 80 -3.82 11.03 18.44
CA PRO A 80 -3.22 10.78 17.14
C PRO A 80 -4.24 10.85 16.00
N GLN A 81 -5.49 10.44 16.25
CA GLN A 81 -6.53 10.45 15.24
C GLN A 81 -6.88 11.87 14.77
N ILE A 82 -6.90 12.84 15.69
CA ILE A 82 -7.13 14.25 15.35
C ILE A 82 -5.91 14.84 14.66
N ILE A 83 -4.72 14.61 15.21
CA ILE A 83 -3.44 15.06 14.64
C ILE A 83 -3.31 14.63 13.18
N THR A 84 -3.77 13.41 12.87
CA THR A 84 -3.67 12.86 11.52
C THR A 84 -4.77 13.27 10.57
N ALA A 85 -5.92 13.67 11.11
CA ALA A 85 -6.94 14.36 10.33
C ALA A 85 -6.57 15.83 10.09
N ALA A 86 -5.67 16.44 10.88
CA ALA A 86 -5.27 17.84 10.75
C ALA A 86 -4.33 18.09 9.55
N ASN A 87 -4.22 19.35 9.14
CA ASN A 87 -3.19 19.75 8.18
C ASN A 87 -1.84 19.77 8.94
N PRO A 88 -0.79 19.10 8.45
CA PRO A 88 0.46 19.02 9.20
C PRO A 88 1.14 20.37 9.42
N ALA A 89 1.00 21.27 8.45
CA ALA A 89 1.55 22.62 8.53
C ALA A 89 0.87 23.49 9.61
N THR A 90 -0.24 23.03 10.20
CA THR A 90 -0.94 23.72 11.29
C THR A 90 -0.71 23.08 12.64
N ILE A 91 0.11 22.01 12.74
CA ILE A 91 0.39 21.33 14.00
C ILE A 91 1.48 22.10 14.76
N VAL A 92 1.17 22.46 16.01
CA VAL A 92 2.10 23.07 16.95
C VAL A 92 2.29 22.11 18.12
N GLN A 93 3.49 21.57 18.24
CA GLN A 93 3.91 20.76 19.38
C GLN A 93 4.32 21.68 20.53
N LEU A 94 3.85 21.38 21.73
CA LEU A 94 4.22 22.09 22.95
C LEU A 94 5.01 21.13 23.85
N SER A 95 6.24 21.49 24.20
CA SER A 95 7.13 20.67 25.03
C SER A 95 7.63 21.49 26.23
N TYR A 96 7.75 20.86 27.40
CA TYR A 96 8.27 21.50 28.61
C TYR A 96 9.77 21.18 28.78
N ILE A 97 10.63 22.18 28.59
CA ILE A 97 12.09 22.03 28.59
C ILE A 97 12.71 23.13 29.45
N ASP A 98 13.60 22.75 30.37
CA ASP A 98 14.35 23.67 31.25
C ASP A 98 13.46 24.65 32.05
N GLY A 99 12.27 24.21 32.45
CA GLY A 99 11.33 25.03 33.22
C GLY A 99 10.40 25.92 32.39
N GLU A 100 10.51 25.89 31.06
CA GLU A 100 9.73 26.72 30.13
C GLU A 100 8.95 25.87 29.11
N THR A 101 7.81 26.38 28.64
CA THR A 101 7.08 25.76 27.52
C THR A 101 7.64 26.27 26.20
N LYS A 102 8.14 25.36 25.37
CA LYS A 102 8.62 25.65 24.02
C LYS A 102 7.57 25.18 23.01
N ALA A 103 7.33 26.00 21.99
CA ALA A 103 6.42 25.68 20.90
C ALA A 103 7.22 25.42 19.62
N GLN A 104 6.92 24.32 18.95
CA GLN A 104 7.53 23.93 17.68
C GLN A 104 6.44 23.66 16.65
N ILE A 105 6.51 24.34 15.51
CA ILE A 105 5.67 24.00 14.36
C ILE A 105 6.26 22.74 13.72
N ILE A 106 5.43 21.72 13.54
CA ILE A 106 5.86 20.47 12.91
C ILE A 106 6.01 20.70 11.41
N ASP A 107 7.22 20.44 10.90
CA ASP A 107 7.46 20.34 9.47
C ASP A 107 7.18 18.89 9.03
N ALA A 108 6.09 18.70 8.28
CA ALA A 108 5.75 17.40 7.73
C ALA A 108 6.80 16.83 6.78
N LYS A 109 7.73 17.67 6.26
CA LYS A 109 8.88 17.18 5.50
C LYS A 109 9.88 16.41 6.36
N GLN A 110 9.85 16.61 7.67
CA GLN A 110 10.77 15.97 8.61
C GLN A 110 10.06 14.83 9.32
N THR A 111 10.13 13.64 8.73
CA THR A 111 9.59 12.39 9.31
C THR A 111 10.07 12.14 10.75
N ALA A 112 11.27 12.61 11.11
CA ALA A 112 11.78 12.56 12.47
C ALA A 112 10.96 13.39 13.48
N GLN A 113 10.47 14.58 13.09
CA GLN A 113 9.65 15.41 13.96
C GLN A 113 8.27 14.78 14.19
N LEU A 114 7.68 14.20 13.13
CA LEU A 114 6.40 13.49 13.25
C LEU A 114 6.53 12.25 14.14
N ARG A 115 7.61 11.47 13.98
CA ARG A 115 7.91 10.33 14.87
C ARG A 115 8.07 10.78 16.32
N SER A 116 8.86 11.82 16.58
CA SER A 116 9.03 12.38 17.92
C SER A 116 7.71 12.82 18.55
N LEU A 117 6.82 13.46 17.77
CA LEU A 117 5.51 13.88 18.25
C LEU A 117 4.62 12.69 18.59
N LEU A 118 4.60 11.65 17.76
CA LEU A 118 3.81 10.44 18.02
C LEU A 118 4.39 9.63 19.19
N ASP A 119 5.71 9.55 19.30
CA ASP A 119 6.42 8.92 20.42
C ASP A 119 6.10 9.59 21.76
N GLU A 120 6.01 10.93 21.80
CA GLU A 120 5.56 11.69 23.00
C GLU A 120 4.13 11.36 23.40
N LEU A 121 3.27 11.02 22.43
CA LEU A 121 1.89 10.57 22.67
C LEU A 121 1.82 9.08 23.00
N GLY A 122 2.95 8.36 22.96
CA GLY A 122 3.04 6.92 23.20
C GLY A 122 2.43 6.07 22.10
N VAL A 123 2.40 6.57 20.86
CA VAL A 123 1.71 5.96 19.72
C VAL A 123 2.68 5.81 18.55
N SER A 124 2.64 4.69 17.82
CA SER A 124 3.48 4.52 16.63
C SER A 124 2.82 5.08 15.36
N LEU A 125 3.60 5.25 14.28
CA LEU A 125 3.03 5.55 12.96
C LEU A 125 2.11 4.41 12.49
N SER A 126 2.46 3.15 12.81
CA SER A 126 1.65 1.96 12.52
C SER A 126 0.28 1.96 13.19
N ASP A 127 0.14 2.48 14.42
CA ASP A 127 -1.16 2.61 15.10
C ASP A 127 -2.13 3.57 14.38
N VAL A 128 -1.59 4.47 13.57
CA VAL A 128 -2.30 5.59 12.98
C VAL A 128 -2.57 5.40 11.49
N PHE A 129 -1.55 4.95 10.77
CA PHE A 129 -1.55 4.77 9.31
C PHE A 129 -1.58 3.31 8.88
N GLY A 130 -1.50 2.36 9.83
CA GLY A 130 -1.36 0.93 9.56
C GLY A 130 0.06 0.50 9.19
N ALA A 131 0.98 1.45 9.00
CA ALA A 131 2.38 1.20 8.69
C ALA A 131 3.31 2.29 9.26
N ASP A 132 4.48 1.89 9.75
CA ASP A 132 5.60 2.77 10.07
C ASP A 132 6.42 3.12 8.83
N ASN A 133 6.44 2.21 7.85
CA ASN A 133 7.17 2.36 6.60
C ASN A 133 6.47 1.62 5.46
N ILE A 134 6.77 2.01 4.22
CA ILE A 134 6.21 1.37 3.02
C ILE A 134 7.34 0.91 2.08
N LEU A 135 7.21 -0.31 1.58
CA LEU A 135 7.97 -0.83 0.43
C LEU A 135 7.03 -0.87 -0.77
N TRP A 136 7.32 -0.07 -1.78
CA TRP A 136 6.53 -0.03 -3.01
C TRP A 136 6.95 -1.14 -3.97
N VAL A 137 5.98 -1.83 -4.55
CA VAL A 137 6.21 -2.87 -5.57
C VAL A 137 5.44 -2.56 -6.86
N GLU A 138 5.89 -3.12 -7.99
CA GLU A 138 5.31 -2.83 -9.31
C GLU A 138 3.80 -3.12 -9.36
N GLY A 139 3.34 -4.26 -8.82
CA GLY A 139 1.95 -4.67 -8.96
C GLY A 139 1.35 -5.47 -7.80
N PRO A 140 0.05 -5.80 -7.93
CA PRO A 140 -0.71 -6.50 -6.90
C PRO A 140 -0.30 -7.96 -6.71
N THR A 141 0.46 -8.53 -7.65
CA THR A 141 1.00 -9.88 -7.51
C THR A 141 2.10 -9.89 -6.46
N GLU A 142 3.06 -8.98 -6.58
CA GLU A 142 4.20 -8.83 -5.68
C GLU A 142 3.73 -8.43 -4.28
N GLU A 143 2.72 -7.56 -4.18
CA GLU A 143 2.09 -7.15 -2.92
C GLU A 143 1.60 -8.35 -2.10
N LYS A 144 1.07 -9.39 -2.77
CA LYS A 144 0.61 -10.61 -2.11
C LYS A 144 1.72 -11.64 -1.89
N CYS A 145 2.62 -11.79 -2.86
CA CYS A 145 3.58 -12.89 -2.86
C CYS A 145 4.84 -12.60 -2.02
N PHE A 146 5.34 -11.35 -2.01
CA PHE A 146 6.57 -11.01 -1.27
C PHE A 146 6.45 -11.19 0.24
N PRO A 147 5.32 -10.84 0.90
CA PRO A 147 5.12 -11.16 2.31
C PRO A 147 5.21 -12.66 2.62
N LEU A 148 4.66 -13.52 1.74
CA LEU A 148 4.74 -14.98 1.89
C LEU A 148 6.18 -15.48 1.80
N ILE A 149 6.92 -14.98 0.81
CA ILE A 149 8.32 -15.35 0.59
C ILE A 149 9.15 -14.95 1.81
N LEU A 150 8.98 -13.73 2.33
CA LEU A 150 9.67 -13.26 3.52
C LEU A 150 9.37 -14.12 4.74
N ASP A 151 8.10 -14.43 5.00
CA ASP A 151 7.71 -15.21 6.19
C ASP A 151 8.23 -16.65 6.15
N LYS A 152 8.40 -17.23 4.95
CA LYS A 152 8.84 -18.62 4.78
C LYS A 152 10.35 -18.79 4.61
N LEU A 153 11.02 -17.87 3.93
CA LEU A 153 12.44 -18.01 3.58
C LEU A 153 13.38 -17.17 4.46
N THR A 154 12.84 -16.30 5.31
CA THR A 154 13.66 -15.36 6.09
C THR A 154 13.15 -15.20 7.51
N ASP A 155 14.05 -14.81 8.42
CA ASP A 155 13.68 -14.42 9.79
C ASP A 155 13.24 -12.94 9.87
N ILE A 156 13.20 -12.22 8.76
CA ILE A 156 12.81 -10.80 8.73
C ILE A 156 11.30 -10.71 8.97
N LYS A 157 10.95 -10.06 10.08
CA LYS A 157 9.57 -9.64 10.34
C LYS A 157 9.42 -8.19 9.88
N LEU A 158 8.35 -7.92 9.14
CA LEU A 158 8.09 -6.60 8.56
C LEU A 158 7.97 -5.47 9.62
N ARG A 159 7.65 -5.78 10.88
CA ARG A 159 7.69 -4.86 12.05
C ARG A 159 7.18 -3.45 11.71
N GLY A 160 5.92 -3.35 11.29
CA GLY A 160 5.30 -2.07 10.91
C GLY A 160 5.56 -1.63 9.47
N THR A 161 6.39 -2.33 8.70
CA THR A 161 6.54 -2.11 7.25
C THR A 161 5.41 -2.77 6.50
N GLN A 162 4.77 -2.04 5.58
CA GLN A 162 3.83 -2.62 4.62
C GLN A 162 4.45 -2.69 3.23
N ILE A 163 4.09 -3.73 2.47
CA ILE A 163 4.40 -3.84 1.05
C ILE A 163 3.13 -3.44 0.31
N LEU A 164 3.21 -2.45 -0.59
CA LEU A 164 2.05 -1.94 -1.32
C LEU A 164 2.33 -1.87 -2.82
N ALA A 165 1.38 -2.30 -3.63
CA ALA A 165 1.46 -2.11 -5.08
C ALA A 165 1.30 -0.64 -5.45
N VAL A 166 2.03 -0.24 -6.49
CA VAL A 166 1.80 1.03 -7.17
C VAL A 166 0.49 0.93 -7.96
N GLN A 167 -0.47 1.82 -7.66
CA GLN A 167 -1.75 1.83 -8.39
C GLN A 167 -1.55 2.24 -9.86
N ASN A 168 -2.28 1.57 -10.77
CA ASN A 168 -2.19 1.66 -12.24
C ASN A 168 -0.86 1.18 -12.86
N THR A 169 -0.61 -0.13 -12.78
CA THR A 169 0.56 -0.79 -13.39
C THR A 169 0.68 -0.57 -14.91
N GLY A 170 -0.43 -0.39 -15.62
CA GLY A 170 -0.45 -0.06 -17.05
C GLY A 170 0.23 1.28 -17.38
N ASP A 171 0.35 2.19 -16.41
CA ASP A 171 1.09 3.45 -16.54
C ASP A 171 2.58 3.31 -16.19
N LEU A 172 2.97 2.27 -15.42
CA LEU A 172 4.38 1.92 -15.14
C LEU A 172 5.06 1.18 -16.31
N GLU A 173 4.29 0.47 -17.13
CA GLU A 173 4.75 -0.14 -18.39
C GLU A 173 4.72 0.87 -19.56
N GLY A 174 4.06 2.03 -19.37
CA GLY A 174 3.81 3.05 -20.37
C GLY A 174 4.68 4.31 -20.25
N LYS A 175 4.23 5.40 -20.91
CA LYS A 175 4.95 6.69 -20.95
C LYS A 175 4.96 7.44 -19.60
N HIS A 176 4.24 6.96 -18.59
CA HIS A 176 3.98 7.67 -17.33
C HIS A 176 4.68 7.05 -16.12
N ALA A 177 5.51 6.01 -16.31
CA ALA A 177 6.18 5.30 -15.23
C ALA A 177 6.99 6.23 -14.31
N ASP A 178 7.69 7.19 -14.94
CA ASP A 178 8.48 8.18 -14.25
C ASP A 178 7.62 9.14 -13.40
N LEU A 179 6.41 9.46 -13.88
CA LEU A 179 5.46 10.34 -13.18
C LEU A 179 4.83 9.62 -11.98
N VAL A 180 4.47 8.35 -12.15
CA VAL A 180 3.91 7.53 -11.08
C VAL A 180 4.97 7.31 -10.00
N PHE A 181 6.19 6.92 -10.39
CA PHE A 181 7.34 6.85 -9.48
C PHE A 181 7.54 8.19 -8.75
N ASP A 182 7.50 9.31 -9.46
CA ASP A 182 7.61 10.64 -8.85
C ASP A 182 6.52 10.96 -7.84
N ILE A 183 5.29 10.55 -8.11
CA ILE A 183 4.17 10.78 -7.19
C ILE A 183 4.42 10.00 -5.91
N TYR A 184 4.73 8.71 -5.99
CA TYR A 184 4.95 7.89 -4.80
C TYR A 184 6.23 8.27 -4.05
N ASP A 185 7.31 8.60 -4.76
CA ASP A 185 8.57 9.06 -4.19
C ASP A 185 8.40 10.41 -3.48
N LYS A 186 7.56 11.32 -4.02
CA LYS A 186 7.19 12.59 -3.36
C LYS A 186 6.17 12.43 -2.25
N LEU A 187 5.20 11.53 -2.35
CA LEU A 187 4.26 11.24 -1.26
C LEU A 187 4.98 10.62 -0.06
N SER A 188 6.04 9.86 -0.34
CA SER A 188 6.88 9.23 0.67
C SER A 188 7.96 10.16 1.23
N GLY A 189 8.19 11.33 0.62
CA GLY A 189 9.22 12.30 1.01
C GLY A 189 8.74 13.76 1.15
N GLY A 190 7.44 14.02 1.07
CA GLY A 190 6.82 15.35 1.01
C GLY A 190 6.01 15.72 2.26
N ASN A 191 5.33 16.88 2.22
CA ASN A 191 4.53 17.49 3.31
C ASN A 191 3.35 16.65 3.86
N THR A 192 3.26 15.38 3.52
CA THR A 192 2.16 14.48 3.86
C THR A 192 2.51 13.70 5.12
N LEU A 193 1.53 13.42 5.98
CA LEU A 193 1.70 12.54 7.15
C LEU A 193 1.87 11.06 6.77
N PHE A 194 2.24 10.79 5.53
CA PHE A 194 2.26 9.45 5.00
C PHE A 194 3.52 8.72 5.51
N PRO A 195 3.44 7.40 5.80
CA PRO A 195 4.61 6.64 6.23
C PRO A 195 5.76 6.77 5.23
N ALA A 196 6.99 6.79 5.74
CA ALA A 196 8.18 6.92 4.90
C ALA A 196 8.35 5.69 3.99
N ALA A 197 8.75 5.91 2.74
CA ALA A 197 9.17 4.79 1.90
C ALA A 197 10.55 4.31 2.34
N ILE A 198 10.71 2.99 2.50
CA ILE A 198 12.04 2.36 2.60
C ILE A 198 12.63 2.20 1.20
N GLY A 199 11.77 1.97 0.20
CA GLY A 199 12.20 1.86 -1.18
C GLY A 199 11.15 1.34 -2.14
N PHE A 200 11.64 0.98 -3.33
CA PHE A 200 10.88 0.49 -4.46
C PHE A 200 11.51 -0.79 -5.02
N ILE A 201 10.69 -1.77 -5.37
CA ILE A 201 11.08 -2.93 -6.20
C ILE A 201 10.25 -2.91 -7.48
N LEU A 202 10.93 -2.84 -8.62
CA LEU A 202 10.30 -2.79 -9.95
C LEU A 202 10.80 -3.93 -10.84
N ASP A 203 9.98 -4.34 -11.79
CA ASP A 203 10.31 -5.23 -12.90
C ASP A 203 11.31 -4.57 -13.86
N GLU A 204 12.02 -5.38 -14.64
CA GLU A 204 12.96 -4.83 -15.63
C GLU A 204 12.30 -4.43 -16.96
N GLU A 205 11.08 -4.92 -17.22
CA GLU A 205 10.45 -4.77 -18.53
C GLU A 205 10.30 -3.31 -19.00
N GLY A 206 10.53 -3.07 -20.30
CA GLY A 206 10.26 -1.79 -20.94
C GLY A 206 11.26 -0.67 -20.63
N ARG A 207 12.34 -0.97 -19.89
CA ARG A 207 13.28 0.05 -19.38
C ARG A 207 14.69 -0.14 -19.95
N THR A 208 15.20 0.89 -20.62
CA THR A 208 16.61 0.92 -21.06
C THR A 208 17.54 1.08 -19.86
N GLN A 209 18.81 0.68 -19.99
CA GLN A 209 19.80 0.85 -18.92
C GLN A 209 19.90 2.31 -18.45
N GLN A 210 19.86 3.26 -19.38
CA GLN A 210 19.88 4.70 -19.06
C GLN A 210 18.69 5.12 -18.19
N LYS A 211 17.49 4.59 -18.44
CA LYS A 211 16.31 4.88 -17.59
C LYS A 211 16.44 4.28 -16.21
N LYS A 212 16.93 3.03 -16.11
CA LYS A 212 17.17 2.36 -14.82
C LYS A 212 18.16 3.16 -13.97
N ASP A 213 19.24 3.65 -14.58
CA ASP A 213 20.25 4.45 -13.90
C ASP A 213 19.71 5.81 -13.44
N ASP A 214 18.88 6.46 -14.26
CA ASP A 214 18.24 7.72 -13.89
C ASP A 214 17.28 7.56 -12.69
N LEU A 215 16.42 6.55 -12.72
CA LEU A 215 15.52 6.25 -11.60
C LEU A 215 16.29 5.95 -10.30
N LYS A 216 17.35 5.13 -10.38
CA LYS A 216 18.22 4.85 -9.21
C LYS A 216 18.86 6.11 -8.66
N ARG A 217 19.34 7.00 -9.54
CA ARG A 217 19.93 8.29 -9.15
C ARG A 217 18.91 9.19 -8.45
N ARG A 218 17.67 9.24 -8.94
CA ARG A 218 16.57 10.04 -8.38
C ARG A 218 16.12 9.50 -7.03
N SER A 219 15.86 8.20 -6.94
CA SER A 219 15.53 7.52 -5.68
C SER A 219 16.57 7.81 -4.60
N LYS A 220 17.86 7.68 -4.95
CA LYS A 220 18.97 7.93 -4.02
C LYS A 220 19.02 9.38 -3.53
N LYS A 221 18.64 10.35 -4.36
CA LYS A 221 18.57 11.77 -3.96
C LYS A 221 17.56 12.00 -2.84
N ASN A 222 16.47 11.23 -2.83
CA ASN A 222 15.41 11.32 -1.84
C ASN A 222 15.61 10.35 -0.65
N GLY A 223 16.77 9.67 -0.59
CA GLY A 223 17.11 8.74 0.49
C GLY A 223 16.48 7.35 0.36
N ASN A 224 15.72 7.09 -0.71
CA ASN A 224 15.01 5.85 -0.92
C ASN A 224 15.86 4.84 -1.70
N LYS A 225 15.76 3.55 -1.34
CA LYS A 225 16.38 2.45 -2.12
C LYS A 225 15.48 2.14 -3.33
N LEU A 226 16.08 1.92 -4.51
CA LEU A 226 15.39 1.40 -5.67
C LEU A 226 16.15 0.20 -6.20
N GLU A 227 15.48 -0.95 -6.18
CA GLU A 227 15.98 -2.20 -6.73
C GLU A 227 15.10 -2.66 -7.88
N PHE A 228 15.70 -3.36 -8.83
CA PHE A 228 14.96 -4.04 -9.89
C PHE A 228 15.03 -5.55 -9.65
N LEU A 229 14.01 -6.27 -10.12
CA LEU A 229 14.08 -7.73 -10.20
C LEU A 229 15.29 -8.14 -11.05
N THR A 230 15.88 -9.28 -10.71
CA THR A 230 17.04 -9.81 -11.45
C THR A 230 16.60 -10.58 -12.71
N ARG A 231 15.34 -11.00 -12.77
CA ARG A 231 14.65 -11.49 -13.98
C ARG A 231 13.66 -10.43 -14.47
N LYS A 232 13.30 -10.52 -15.75
CA LYS A 232 12.48 -9.52 -16.44
C LYS A 232 11.17 -9.15 -15.71
N LEU A 233 10.43 -10.16 -15.24
CA LEU A 233 9.15 -10.04 -14.54
C LEU A 233 9.14 -10.98 -13.34
N TYR A 234 8.26 -10.74 -12.37
CA TYR A 234 8.06 -11.68 -11.27
C TYR A 234 7.64 -13.08 -11.74
N GLU A 235 6.80 -13.17 -12.79
CA GLU A 235 6.36 -14.46 -13.35
C GLU A 235 7.51 -15.35 -13.82
N ASN A 236 8.67 -14.78 -14.16
CA ASN A 236 9.83 -15.55 -14.57
C ASN A 236 10.43 -16.40 -13.44
N TYR A 237 10.14 -16.07 -12.18
CA TYR A 237 10.51 -16.87 -11.02
C TYR A 237 9.59 -18.07 -10.81
N LEU A 238 8.44 -18.08 -11.49
CA LEU A 238 7.38 -19.08 -11.31
C LEU A 238 7.36 -20.12 -12.44
N LEU A 239 8.32 -20.05 -13.37
CA LEU A 239 8.46 -20.96 -14.51
C LEU A 239 9.05 -22.33 -14.11
N GLU A 240 8.42 -22.96 -13.13
CA GLU A 240 8.78 -24.28 -12.61
C GLU A 240 7.77 -25.34 -13.06
N PRO A 241 8.18 -26.35 -13.86
CA PRO A 241 7.25 -27.29 -14.49
C PRO A 241 6.34 -28.04 -13.52
N GLU A 242 6.87 -28.48 -12.39
CA GLU A 242 6.11 -29.20 -11.36
C GLU A 242 5.02 -28.33 -10.72
N ALA A 243 5.35 -27.07 -10.41
CA ALA A 243 4.42 -26.11 -9.83
C ALA A 243 3.28 -25.80 -10.81
N ILE A 244 3.63 -25.56 -12.07
CA ILE A 244 2.67 -25.27 -13.15
C ILE A 244 1.73 -26.46 -13.37
N ALA A 245 2.28 -27.67 -13.47
CA ALA A 245 1.46 -28.88 -13.62
C ALA A 245 0.49 -29.04 -12.45
N HIS A 246 0.96 -28.80 -11.22
CA HIS A 246 0.11 -28.88 -10.03
C HIS A 246 -1.06 -27.88 -10.07
N VAL A 247 -0.78 -26.60 -10.34
CA VAL A 247 -1.81 -25.55 -10.37
C VAL A 247 -2.81 -25.80 -11.49
N ILE A 248 -2.36 -26.21 -12.70
CA ILE A 248 -3.28 -26.52 -13.80
C ILE A 248 -4.20 -27.69 -13.44
N ASN A 249 -3.68 -28.74 -12.81
CA ASN A 249 -4.48 -29.89 -12.40
C ASN A 249 -5.50 -29.55 -11.30
N GLN A 250 -5.24 -28.52 -10.48
CA GLN A 250 -6.21 -28.03 -9.50
C GLN A 250 -7.30 -27.15 -10.13
N GLU A 251 -6.96 -26.36 -11.15
CA GLU A 251 -7.89 -25.43 -11.78
C GLU A 251 -8.77 -26.09 -12.86
N ASP A 252 -8.22 -26.99 -13.68
CA ASP A 252 -8.98 -27.77 -14.65
C ASP A 252 -9.46 -29.10 -14.06
N CYS A 253 -10.38 -29.01 -13.09
CA CYS A 253 -11.01 -30.17 -12.42
C CYS A 253 -11.75 -31.12 -13.37
N SER A 254 -11.97 -30.72 -14.63
CA SER A 254 -12.75 -31.44 -15.64
C SER A 254 -11.90 -32.34 -16.54
N ARG A 255 -10.58 -32.40 -16.31
CA ARG A 255 -9.63 -33.11 -17.16
C ARG A 255 -9.59 -34.60 -16.85
N ASP A 256 -9.57 -35.43 -17.89
CA ASP A 256 -9.57 -36.90 -17.75
C ASP A 256 -8.22 -37.49 -17.31
N GLN A 257 -7.11 -36.86 -17.69
CA GLN A 257 -5.75 -37.29 -17.34
C GLN A 257 -4.95 -36.12 -16.79
N PRO A 258 -4.24 -36.24 -15.65
CA PRO A 258 -3.44 -35.15 -15.11
C PRO A 258 -2.30 -34.76 -16.06
N ILE A 259 -1.92 -33.49 -16.04
CA ILE A 259 -0.71 -32.98 -16.70
C ILE A 259 0.50 -33.27 -15.81
N TYR A 260 1.57 -33.75 -16.44
CA TYR A 260 2.83 -34.03 -15.76
C TYR A 260 3.92 -33.00 -16.10
N GLU A 261 4.95 -32.93 -15.25
CA GLU A 261 6.07 -31.99 -15.37
C GLU A 261 6.78 -32.07 -16.74
N ASN A 262 6.89 -33.26 -17.31
CA ASN A 262 7.60 -33.51 -18.56
C ASN A 262 6.87 -32.90 -19.75
N GLU A 263 5.53 -32.88 -19.71
CA GLU A 263 4.69 -32.24 -20.73
C GLU A 263 4.79 -30.72 -20.68
N ILE A 264 4.95 -30.16 -19.46
CA ILE A 264 5.16 -28.73 -19.25
C ILE A 264 6.57 -28.34 -19.70
N GLN A 265 7.59 -29.07 -19.27
CA GLN A 265 8.99 -28.84 -19.65
C GLN A 265 9.16 -28.88 -21.18
N SER A 266 8.65 -29.93 -21.83
CA SER A 266 8.71 -30.07 -23.29
C SER A 266 8.00 -28.90 -24.00
N TRP A 267 6.89 -28.43 -23.45
CA TRP A 267 6.17 -27.29 -24.04
C TRP A 267 6.93 -25.98 -23.88
N LEU A 268 7.54 -25.74 -22.70
CA LEU A 268 8.37 -24.56 -22.43
C LEU A 268 9.57 -24.51 -23.38
N ASP A 269 10.25 -25.64 -23.59
CA ASP A 269 11.42 -25.71 -24.46
C ASP A 269 11.11 -25.35 -25.93
N VAL A 270 9.92 -25.72 -26.41
CA VAL A 270 9.47 -25.39 -27.77
C VAL A 270 9.02 -23.93 -27.90
N ASN A 271 8.38 -23.37 -26.87
CA ASN A 271 7.69 -22.08 -26.99
C ASN A 271 8.44 -20.89 -26.40
N LYS A 272 9.42 -21.08 -25.49
CA LYS A 272 10.13 -19.99 -24.81
C LYS A 272 10.71 -18.94 -25.75
N ASN A 273 11.28 -19.37 -26.88
CA ASN A 273 11.92 -18.47 -27.86
C ASN A 273 10.93 -17.49 -28.53
N GLN A 274 9.63 -17.79 -28.55
CA GLN A 274 8.61 -16.88 -29.11
C GLN A 274 8.37 -15.66 -28.21
N PHE A 275 8.76 -15.74 -26.94
CA PHE A 275 8.53 -14.72 -25.91
C PHE A 275 9.82 -14.02 -25.48
N ILE A 276 10.93 -14.30 -26.17
CA ILE A 276 12.23 -13.65 -25.96
C ILE A 276 12.43 -12.66 -27.10
N LYS A 277 12.52 -11.37 -26.78
CA LYS A 277 12.76 -10.31 -27.76
C LYS A 277 14.25 -10.06 -28.04
N GLU A 278 15.13 -10.50 -27.13
CA GLU A 278 16.57 -10.23 -27.18
C GLU A 278 17.35 -11.50 -27.53
N THR A 279 18.08 -11.45 -28.65
CA THR A 279 18.94 -12.52 -29.17
C THR A 279 20.33 -12.48 -28.54
N SER A 280 20.45 -12.72 -27.24
CA SER A 280 21.75 -13.03 -26.65
C SER A 280 21.86 -14.55 -26.49
N GLU A 281 22.77 -15.17 -27.24
CA GLU A 281 22.94 -16.64 -27.28
C GLU A 281 23.42 -17.23 -25.93
N ASP A 282 23.96 -16.40 -25.02
CA ASP A 282 24.51 -16.79 -23.72
C ASP A 282 23.65 -16.35 -22.51
N ALA A 283 22.52 -15.68 -22.73
CA ALA A 283 21.66 -15.23 -21.63
C ALA A 283 20.79 -16.37 -21.10
N ASP A 284 20.79 -16.57 -19.78
CA ASP A 284 19.81 -17.42 -19.10
C ASP A 284 18.40 -16.98 -19.50
N TRP A 285 17.67 -17.85 -20.21
CA TRP A 285 16.38 -17.53 -20.82
C TRP A 285 15.34 -17.09 -19.78
N LEU A 286 15.45 -17.58 -18.53
CA LEU A 286 14.59 -17.19 -17.42
C LEU A 286 14.74 -15.70 -17.07
N LYS A 287 15.87 -15.06 -17.41
CA LYS A 287 16.06 -13.63 -17.15
C LYS A 287 15.40 -12.73 -18.18
N VAL A 288 15.23 -13.20 -19.41
CA VAL A 288 14.85 -12.35 -20.57
C VAL A 288 13.47 -12.64 -21.14
N VAL A 289 12.90 -13.81 -20.83
CA VAL A 289 11.57 -14.21 -21.33
C VAL A 289 10.46 -13.34 -20.74
N ASP A 290 9.40 -13.13 -21.50
CA ASP A 290 8.13 -12.60 -20.96
C ASP A 290 7.35 -13.75 -20.30
N GLY A 291 7.62 -13.98 -19.02
CA GLY A 291 7.00 -15.07 -18.24
C GLY A 291 5.48 -14.94 -18.13
N ALA A 292 4.95 -13.71 -18.05
CA ALA A 292 3.51 -13.47 -17.93
C ALA A 292 2.75 -13.93 -19.19
N ASN A 293 3.21 -13.53 -20.38
CA ASN A 293 2.57 -13.95 -21.63
C ASN A 293 2.85 -15.43 -21.94
N LEU A 294 4.01 -15.96 -21.56
CA LEU A 294 4.33 -17.38 -21.69
C LEU A 294 3.37 -18.25 -20.86
N LEU A 295 3.16 -17.92 -19.57
CA LEU A 295 2.21 -18.60 -18.69
C LEU A 295 0.78 -18.48 -19.21
N LYS A 296 0.39 -17.32 -19.72
CA LYS A 296 -0.94 -17.12 -20.32
C LYS A 296 -1.20 -18.04 -21.51
N LYS A 297 -0.23 -18.16 -22.42
CA LYS A 297 -0.33 -19.09 -23.55
C LYS A 297 -0.31 -20.54 -23.09
N LEU A 298 0.55 -20.88 -22.12
CA LEU A 298 0.68 -22.23 -21.58
C LEU A 298 -0.64 -22.72 -20.97
N PHE A 299 -1.23 -21.94 -20.06
CA PHE A 299 -2.51 -22.29 -19.42
C PHE A 299 -3.62 -22.48 -20.46
N SER A 300 -3.70 -21.56 -21.42
CA SER A 300 -4.68 -21.62 -22.51
C SER A 300 -4.52 -22.89 -23.37
N GLU A 301 -3.30 -23.20 -23.84
CA GLU A 301 -3.08 -24.38 -24.71
C GLU A 301 -3.19 -25.70 -23.95
N LYS A 302 -2.73 -25.76 -22.69
CA LYS A 302 -2.74 -26.99 -21.90
C LYS A 302 -4.11 -27.34 -21.32
N THR A 303 -5.03 -26.38 -21.25
CA THR A 303 -6.40 -26.57 -20.73
C THR A 303 -7.47 -26.45 -21.82
N ASP A 304 -7.10 -26.49 -23.11
CA ASP A 304 -8.03 -26.30 -24.23
C ASP A 304 -8.90 -25.02 -24.07
N ASN A 305 -8.28 -23.94 -23.58
CA ASN A 305 -8.89 -22.64 -23.27
C ASN A 305 -9.93 -22.64 -22.13
N LYS A 306 -10.03 -23.70 -21.33
CA LYS A 306 -10.93 -23.74 -20.17
C LYS A 306 -10.45 -22.82 -19.04
N VAL A 307 -9.13 -22.74 -18.84
CA VAL A 307 -8.52 -21.94 -17.78
C VAL A 307 -7.67 -20.83 -18.41
N SER A 308 -7.99 -19.58 -18.07
CA SER A 308 -7.17 -18.42 -18.44
C SER A 308 -6.23 -18.05 -17.30
N PHE A 309 -4.96 -17.73 -17.60
CA PHE A 309 -4.02 -17.34 -16.58
C PHE A 309 -4.40 -15.99 -15.95
N ILE A 310 -4.69 -15.97 -14.65
CA ILE A 310 -4.96 -14.77 -13.87
C ILE A 310 -3.70 -14.44 -13.07
N LYS A 311 -2.96 -13.39 -13.49
CA LYS A 311 -1.65 -12.99 -12.92
C LYS A 311 -1.66 -12.98 -11.39
N THR A 312 -2.62 -12.33 -10.76
CA THR A 312 -2.66 -12.19 -9.29
C THR A 312 -3.07 -13.46 -8.55
N LYS A 313 -3.90 -14.32 -9.14
CA LYS A 313 -4.40 -15.56 -8.51
C LYS A 313 -3.38 -16.68 -8.70
N HIS A 314 -3.05 -17.00 -9.94
CA HIS A 314 -2.22 -18.17 -10.24
C HIS A 314 -0.76 -17.94 -9.87
N SER A 315 -0.22 -16.72 -9.96
CA SER A 315 1.13 -16.45 -9.44
C SER A 315 1.21 -16.66 -7.92
N TYR A 316 0.14 -16.34 -7.18
CA TYR A 316 0.07 -16.61 -5.74
C TYR A 316 0.07 -18.12 -5.45
N GLU A 317 -0.76 -18.90 -6.16
CA GLU A 317 -0.83 -20.36 -6.00
C GLU A 317 0.50 -21.05 -6.36
N LEU A 318 1.13 -20.62 -7.46
CA LEU A 318 2.47 -21.08 -7.85
C LEU A 318 3.50 -20.76 -6.77
N THR A 319 3.47 -19.55 -6.23
CA THR A 319 4.37 -19.13 -5.14
C THR A 319 4.17 -19.98 -3.89
N GLU A 320 2.92 -20.20 -3.48
CA GLU A 320 2.60 -21.00 -2.30
C GLU A 320 3.07 -22.45 -2.47
N TRP A 321 2.89 -23.03 -3.66
CA TRP A 321 3.38 -24.36 -3.98
C TRP A 321 4.91 -24.43 -3.94
N LEU A 322 5.59 -23.46 -4.55
CA LEU A 322 7.06 -23.39 -4.56
C LEU A 322 7.61 -23.26 -3.15
N LEU A 323 7.05 -22.41 -2.31
CA LEU A 323 7.49 -22.28 -0.92
C LEU A 323 7.34 -23.57 -0.10
N LYS A 324 6.38 -24.44 -0.44
CA LYS A 324 6.18 -25.73 0.24
C LYS A 324 7.08 -26.84 -0.29
N ASN A 325 7.38 -26.87 -1.59
CA ASN A 325 8.00 -28.02 -2.25
C ASN A 325 9.40 -27.74 -2.80
N LYS A 326 9.68 -26.50 -3.23
CA LYS A 326 10.93 -26.07 -3.86
C LYS A 326 11.30 -24.64 -3.44
N SER A 327 11.45 -24.44 -2.14
CA SER A 327 11.63 -23.12 -1.53
C SER A 327 12.88 -22.37 -2.07
N ASP A 328 13.91 -23.11 -2.47
CA ASP A 328 15.17 -22.59 -3.02
C ASP A 328 14.99 -21.79 -4.33
N SER A 329 13.94 -22.07 -5.12
CA SER A 329 13.70 -21.36 -6.39
C SER A 329 13.35 -19.89 -6.19
N LEU A 330 12.87 -19.52 -5.01
CA LEU A 330 12.49 -18.15 -4.63
C LEU A 330 13.53 -17.45 -3.76
N GLN A 331 14.69 -18.08 -3.49
CA GLN A 331 15.75 -17.51 -2.66
C GLN A 331 16.32 -16.21 -3.25
N GLU A 332 16.34 -16.10 -4.59
CA GLU A 332 16.77 -14.88 -5.29
C GLU A 332 15.90 -13.68 -4.94
N ILE A 333 14.57 -13.86 -4.84
CA ILE A 333 13.63 -12.82 -4.38
C ILE A 333 13.80 -12.55 -2.89
N ALA A 334 13.96 -13.58 -2.06
CA ALA A 334 14.20 -13.40 -0.62
C ALA A 334 15.44 -12.55 -0.36
N ASN A 335 16.55 -12.82 -1.07
CA ASN A 335 17.78 -12.05 -0.95
C ASN A 335 17.61 -10.57 -1.38
N LEU A 336 16.81 -10.32 -2.43
CA LEU A 336 16.46 -8.96 -2.84
C LEU A 336 15.66 -8.23 -1.76
N LEU A 337 14.68 -8.89 -1.16
CA LEU A 337 13.85 -8.33 -0.10
C LEU A 337 14.67 -8.06 1.17
N ILE A 338 15.59 -8.95 1.53
CA ILE A 338 16.55 -8.73 2.63
C ILE A 338 17.39 -7.47 2.37
N LYS A 339 17.92 -7.31 1.15
CA LYS A 339 18.78 -6.19 0.77
C LYS A 339 18.07 -4.84 0.92
N ILE A 340 16.79 -4.76 0.57
CA ILE A 340 16.04 -3.51 0.65
C ILE A 340 15.55 -3.23 2.08
N LEU A 341 15.10 -4.25 2.81
CA LEU A 341 14.50 -4.11 4.14
C LEU A 341 15.53 -3.94 5.26
N ASN A 342 16.76 -4.44 5.10
CA ASN A 342 17.84 -4.19 6.05
C ASN A 342 18.60 -2.91 5.66
N PRO A 343 18.64 -1.87 6.54
CA PRO A 343 19.32 -0.60 6.30
C PRO A 343 20.78 -0.74 5.90
#